data_AF-A0A2S9GFR8-F1
#
_entry.id   AF-A0A2S9GFR8-F1
#
_cell.length_a   1.000
_cell.length_b   1.000
_cell.length_c   1.000
_cell.angle_alpha   90.00
_cell.angle_beta   90.00
_cell.angle_gamma   90.00
#
_symmetry.space_group_name_H-M   'P 1'
#
loop_
_entity.id
_entity.type
_entity.pdbx_description
1 polymer ?
#
loop_
_entity_poly.entity_id
_entity_poly.type
_entity_poly.pdbx_seq_one_letter_code
_entity_poly.pdbx_strand_id
1 'polypeptide(L)' 'MADLSTHKLSIAGREFTSRLILGTGGSPSLAVLEAALIASDTELTTVAMRRVDAEGGTGVLDLLARLG' A
#
# COMPACT_ATOMS: atom_id res chain seq x y z
N MET A 1 -19.33 10.95 19.58
CA MET A 1 -18.53 10.38 18.46
C MET A 1 -17.44 9.56 19.11
N ALA A 2 -17.34 8.25 18.85
CA ALA A 2 -16.30 7.43 19.49
C ALA A 2 -14.92 7.92 19.01
N ASP A 3 -13.98 8.08 19.95
CA ASP A 3 -12.60 8.38 19.62
C ASP A 3 -11.96 7.16 18.95
N LEU A 4 -11.83 7.22 17.63
CA LEU A 4 -11.22 6.17 16.82
C LEU A 4 -9.68 6.18 16.86
N SER A 5 -9.06 7.20 17.48
CA SER A 5 -7.60 7.39 17.46
C SER A 5 -6.85 6.36 18.30
N THR A 6 -7.51 5.71 19.25
CA THR A 6 -6.88 4.77 20.20
C THR A 6 -7.05 3.30 19.83
N HIS A 7 -7.98 2.97 18.94
CA HIS A 7 -8.21 1.60 18.51
C HIS A 7 -7.40 1.29 17.25
N LYS A 8 -6.76 0.12 17.19
CA LYS A 8 -6.15 -0.39 15.95
C LYS A 8 -7.23 -0.82 14.95
N LEU A 9 -6.89 -0.80 13.66
CA LEU A 9 -7.71 -1.39 12.60
C LEU A 9 -7.44 -2.89 12.55
N SER A 10 -8.47 -3.74 12.63
CA SER A 10 -8.33 -5.19 12.47
C SER A 10 -9.02 -5.66 11.18
N ILE A 11 -8.27 -6.33 10.30
CA ILE A 11 -8.79 -6.94 9.06
C ILE A 11 -8.30 -8.39 9.01
N ALA A 12 -9.25 -9.34 8.96
CA ALA A 12 -8.95 -10.77 8.90
C ALA A 12 -7.94 -11.25 9.97
N GLY A 13 -8.02 -10.71 11.18
CA GLY A 13 -7.13 -11.06 12.30
C GLY A 13 -5.76 -10.38 12.29
N ARG A 14 -5.45 -9.54 11.29
CA ARG A 14 -4.25 -8.68 11.27
C ARG A 14 -4.58 -7.29 11.81
N GLU A 15 -3.72 -6.76 12.66
CA GLU A 15 -3.85 -5.41 13.21
C GLU A 15 -2.99 -4.41 12.44
N PHE A 16 -3.51 -3.20 12.26
CA PHE A 16 -2.86 -2.05 11.64
C PHE A 16 -3.02 -0.84 12.55
N THR A 17 -1.96 -0.06 12.71
CA THR A 17 -1.96 1.21 13.44
C THR A 17 -2.48 2.33 12.54
N SER A 18 -2.02 2.36 11.29
CA SER A 18 -2.48 3.23 10.23
C SER A 18 -3.87 2.82 9.75
N ARG A 19 -4.76 3.81 9.65
CA ARG A 19 -6.11 3.65 9.10
C ARG A 19 -6.20 4.14 7.65
N LEU A 20 -5.09 4.62 7.10
CA LEU A 20 -5.00 5.09 5.72
C LEU A 20 -4.68 3.88 4.82
N ILE A 21 -5.63 3.52 3.97
CA ILE A 21 -5.43 2.54 2.90
C ILE A 21 -5.13 3.29 1.63
N LEU A 22 -4.00 3.01 0.99
CA LEU A 22 -3.59 3.68 -0.25
C LEU A 22 -3.87 2.81 -1.48
N GLY A 23 -4.19 3.45 -2.60
CA GLY A 23 -4.26 2.79 -3.91
C GLY A 23 -3.02 3.12 -4.75
N THR A 24 -2.61 2.18 -5.59
CA THR A 24 -1.47 2.39 -6.52
C THR A 24 -1.86 3.03 -7.85
N GLY A 25 -3.16 3.03 -8.18
CA GLY A 25 -3.68 3.62 -9.42
C GLY A 25 -3.57 5.14 -9.48
N GLY A 26 -3.41 5.70 -10.67
CA GLY A 26 -3.39 7.15 -10.90
C GLY A 26 -2.07 7.86 -10.53
N SER A 27 -1.08 7.13 -9.99
CA SER A 27 0.25 7.69 -9.75
C SER A 27 0.96 7.97 -11.08
N PRO A 28 1.56 9.16 -11.26
CA PRO A 28 2.19 9.56 -12.52
C PRO A 28 3.49 8.80 -12.83
N SER A 29 4.12 8.20 -11.81
CA SER A 29 5.30 7.33 -11.94
C SER A 29 5.48 6.45 -10.70
N LEU A 30 6.33 5.42 -10.82
CA LEU A 30 6.72 4.58 -9.66
C LEU A 30 7.45 5.39 -8.58
N ALA A 31 8.26 6.38 -8.97
CA ALA A 31 8.98 7.23 -8.02
C ALA A 31 8.00 8.09 -7.19
N VAL A 32 6.94 8.61 -7.81
CA VAL A 32 5.90 9.36 -7.09
C VAL A 32 5.08 8.44 -6.19
N LEU A 33 4.75 7.23 -6.67
CA LEU A 33 4.07 6.24 -5.84
C LEU A 33 4.91 5.84 -4.61
N GLU A 34 6.20 5.60 -4.79
CA GLU A 34 7.13 5.30 -3.70
C GLU A 34 7.18 6.42 -2.66
N ALA A 35 7.34 7.67 -3.11
CA ALA A 35 7.35 8.83 -2.23
C ALA A 35 6.03 8.96 -1.45
N ALA A 36 4.89 8.71 -2.10
CA ALA A 36 3.58 8.75 -1.45
C ALA A 36 3.41 7.63 -0.42
N LEU A 37 3.83 6.40 -0.74
CA LEU A 37 3.78 5.26 0.18
C LEU A 37 4.57 5.56 1.46
N ILE A 38 5.83 5.99 1.32
CA ILE A 38 6.71 6.32 2.44
C ILE A 38 6.15 7.48 3.26
N ALA A 39 5.73 8.58 2.62
CA ALA A 39 5.25 9.75 3.33
C ALA A 39 3.92 9.52 4.05
N SER A 40 3.08 8.61 3.53
CA SER A 40 1.76 8.32 4.08
C SER A 40 1.77 7.42 5.31
N ASP A 41 2.86 6.69 5.54
CA ASP A 41 2.96 5.64 6.57
C ASP A 41 1.76 4.66 6.51
N THR A 42 1.32 4.35 5.29
CA THR A 42 0.27 3.37 5.07
C THR A 42 0.82 1.97 5.32
N GLU A 43 0.09 1.17 6.09
CA GLU A 43 0.42 -0.24 6.32
C GLU A 43 -0.40 -1.19 5.42
N LEU A 44 -1.27 -0.63 4.54
CA LEU A 44 -2.10 -1.41 3.63
C LEU A 44 -2.31 -0.68 2.31
N THR A 45 -1.81 -1.27 1.23
CA THR A 45 -1.95 -0.75 -0.13
C THR A 45 -2.70 -1.72 -1.05
N THR A 46 -3.52 -1.18 -1.95
CA THR A 46 -4.26 -1.95 -2.95
C THR A 46 -3.61 -1.92 -4.33
N VAL A 47 -3.68 -3.05 -5.04
CA VAL A 47 -3.18 -3.21 -6.40
C VAL A 47 -4.26 -3.77 -7.32
N ALA A 48 -4.29 -3.27 -8.55
CA ALA A 48 -5.11 -3.88 -9.60
C ALA A 48 -4.32 -5.00 -10.26
N MET A 49 -4.63 -6.25 -9.92
CA MET A 49 -3.97 -7.42 -10.50
C MET A 49 -4.25 -7.52 -12.00
N ARG A 50 -3.18 -7.69 -12.78
CA ARG A 50 -3.21 -7.99 -14.21
C ARG A 50 -2.32 -9.20 -14.47
N ARG A 51 -2.41 -9.78 -15.66
CA ARG A 51 -1.44 -10.80 -16.08
C ARG A 51 -0.06 -10.13 -16.13
N VAL A 52 0.89 -10.73 -15.43
CA VAL A 52 2.29 -10.28 -15.39
C VAL A 52 3.14 -11.40 -15.95
N ASP A 53 4.04 -11.06 -16.87
CA ASP A 53 5.05 -12.00 -17.34
C ASP A 53 6.10 -12.16 -16.24
N ALA A 54 6.35 -13.41 -15.84
CA ALA A 54 7.19 -13.73 -14.68
C ALA A 54 8.67 -13.28 -14.81
N GLU A 55 9.11 -12.93 -16.02
CA GLU A 55 10.50 -12.54 -16.30
C GLU A 55 10.79 -11.05 -16.04
N GLY A 56 9.75 -10.21 -15.95
CA GLY A 56 9.90 -8.77 -15.77
C GLY A 56 9.79 -8.35 -14.31
N GLY A 57 10.86 -8.52 -13.53
CA GLY A 57 10.98 -8.03 -12.14
C GLY A 57 11.06 -6.50 -12.02
N THR A 58 10.19 -5.80 -12.76
CA THR A 58 10.01 -4.35 -12.70
C THR A 58 8.53 -4.01 -12.55
N GLY A 59 8.19 -3.03 -11.71
CA GLY A 59 6.85 -2.48 -11.64
C GLY A 59 6.35 -2.22 -10.23
N VAL A 60 5.02 -2.15 -10.09
CA VAL A 60 4.36 -1.90 -8.81
C VAL A 60 4.58 -3.05 -7.82
N LEU A 61 4.57 -4.30 -8.28
CA LEU A 61 4.72 -5.45 -7.38
C LEU A 61 6.13 -5.51 -6.79
N ASP A 62 7.18 -5.29 -7.59
CA ASP A 62 8.56 -5.26 -7.08
C ASP A 62 8.80 -4.05 -6.17
N LEU A 63 8.21 -2.90 -6.50
CA LEU A 63 8.24 -1.73 -5.62
C LEU A 63 7.64 -2.06 -4.24
N LEU A 64 6.44 -2.65 -4.21
CA LEU A 64 5.78 -3.00 -2.95
C LEU A 64 6.56 -4.07 -2.18
N ALA A 65 7.06 -5.11 -2.85
CA ALA A 65 7.88 -6.16 -2.23
C ALA A 65 9.17 -5.61 -1.60
N ARG A 66 9.74 -4.53 -2.15
CA ARG A 66 10.91 -3.85 -1.57
C ARG A 66 10.57 -3.00 -0.34
N LEU A 67 9.35 -2.47 -0.26
CA LEU A 67 8.92 -1.58 0.81
C LEU A 67 8.30 -2.31 2.01
N GLY A 68 7.73 -3.52 1.82
CA GLY A 68 7.18 -4.36 2.90
C GLY A 68 5.88 -5.04 2.52
#